data_AF-R5AEJ4-F1
#
_entry.id   AF-R5AEJ4-F1
#
_cell.length_a   1.000
_cell.length_b   1.000
_cell.length_c   1.000
_cell.angle_alpha   90.00
_cell.angle_beta   90.00
_cell.angle_gamma   90.00
#
_symmetry.space_group_name_H-M   'P 1'
#
loop_
_entity.id
_entity.type
_entity.pdbx_description
1 polymer ?
#
loop_
_entity_poly.entity_id
_entity_poly.type
_entity_poly.pdbx_seq_one_letter_code
_entity_poly.pdbx_strand_id
1 'polypeptide(L)'
;MLLTAAVGGFCYINQNLRPVLRGLASARVEAIAARAMNDAIMEIVAEESGELIRVYENDTRVYLLQADGGKLNAMAAACANAAQQRIVSLGDQGVTVPFGTVSGIPILAGKGPKLTLRFTPAGAVASTFSSEFTSAGINQTRHRINICLTASVRVVLPGEAVKLVVRAEATIAENIIVGDVPNAYTNVANEEDMLNLLPSE
;
A
#
# COMPACT_ATOMS: atom_id res chain seq x y z
N MET A 1 14.26 40.18 33.56
CA MET A 1 13.09 40.32 32.67
C MET A 1 13.37 39.86 31.23
N LEU A 2 14.44 40.31 30.57
CA LEU A 2 14.77 39.84 29.20
C LEU A 2 15.10 38.34 29.14
N LEU A 3 15.84 37.82 30.11
CA LEU A 3 16.20 36.39 30.17
C LEU A 3 14.97 35.48 30.41
N THR A 4 14.04 35.92 31.27
CA THR A 4 12.79 35.19 31.54
C THR A 4 11.83 35.23 30.35
N ALA A 5 11.79 36.34 29.60
CA ALA A 5 11.02 36.45 28.37
C ALA A 5 11.60 35.58 27.24
N ALA A 6 12.93 35.53 27.11
CA ALA A 6 13.60 34.66 26.14
C ALA A 6 13.39 33.17 26.46
N VAL A 7 13.51 32.77 27.72
CA VAL A 7 13.24 31.39 28.16
C VAL A 7 11.76 31.03 27.99
N GLY A 8 10.84 31.94 28.32
CA GLY A 8 9.40 31.74 28.12
C GLY A 8 9.03 31.60 26.63
N GLY A 9 9.56 32.47 25.78
CA GLY A 9 9.37 32.40 24.33
C GLY A 9 9.96 31.13 23.72
N PHE A 10 11.17 30.75 24.14
CA PHE A 10 11.80 29.49 23.73
C PHE A 10 10.97 28.27 24.15
N CYS A 11 10.43 28.26 25.37
CA CYS A 11 9.60 27.16 25.86
C CYS A 11 8.27 27.06 25.10
N TYR A 12 7.64 28.21 24.81
CA TYR A 12 6.40 28.28 24.02
C TYR A 12 6.61 27.78 22.58
N ILE A 13 7.69 28.22 21.94
CA ILE A 13 8.12 27.75 20.62
C ILE A 13 8.37 26.23 20.68
N ASN A 14 9.15 25.75 21.64
CA ASN A 14 9.48 24.33 21.77
C ASN A 14 8.23 23.45 21.98
N GLN A 15 7.22 23.92 22.71
CA GLN A 15 5.96 23.20 22.87
C GLN A 15 5.13 23.17 21.58
N ASN A 16 5.11 24.25 20.82
CA ASN A 16 4.39 24.33 19.53
C ASN A 16 5.10 23.60 18.37
N LEU A 17 6.42 23.46 18.41
CA LEU A 17 7.20 22.79 17.34
C LEU A 17 7.04 21.26 17.36
N ARG A 18 6.79 20.66 18.53
CA ARG A 18 6.63 19.21 18.68
C ARG A 18 5.53 18.60 17.80
N PRO A 19 4.28 19.09 17.81
CA PRO A 19 3.23 18.52 16.96
C PRO A 19 3.53 18.68 15.46
N VAL A 20 4.15 19.80 15.06
CA VAL A 20 4.56 20.04 13.66
C VAL A 20 5.65 19.07 13.24
N LEU A 21 6.68 18.90 14.08
CA LEU A 21 7.75 17.95 13.85
C LEU A 21 7.21 16.52 13.75
N ARG A 22 6.32 16.12 14.68
CA ARG A 22 5.68 14.80 14.67
C ARG A 22 4.94 14.55 13.36
N GLY A 23 4.10 15.48 12.93
CA GLY A 23 3.33 15.34 11.69
C GLY A 23 4.22 15.20 10.47
N LEU A 24 5.21 16.10 10.34
CA LEU A 24 6.12 16.12 9.21
C LEU A 24 7.03 14.89 9.16
N ALA A 25 7.58 14.50 10.31
CA ALA A 25 8.40 13.30 10.45
C ALA A 25 7.60 12.05 10.10
N SER A 26 6.37 11.95 10.62
CA SER A 26 5.49 10.81 10.36
C SER A 26 5.19 10.69 8.88
N ALA A 27 4.74 11.77 8.23
CA ALA A 27 4.44 11.77 6.81
C ALA A 27 5.66 11.43 5.95
N ARG A 28 6.83 11.94 6.31
CA ARG A 28 8.07 11.69 5.55
C ARG A 28 8.56 10.26 5.71
N VAL A 29 8.53 9.71 6.92
CA VAL A 29 8.91 8.31 7.19
C VAL A 29 7.90 7.35 6.57
N GLU A 30 6.61 7.64 6.67
CA GLU A 30 5.54 6.86 6.05
C GLU A 30 5.74 6.76 4.53
N ALA A 31 6.00 7.89 3.86
CA ALA A 31 6.26 7.89 2.42
C ALA A 31 7.52 7.09 2.02
N ILE A 32 8.58 7.14 2.83
CA ILE A 32 9.82 6.40 2.58
C ILE A 32 9.60 4.90 2.81
N ALA A 33 8.93 4.52 3.89
CA ALA A 33 8.63 3.12 4.20
C ALA A 33 7.67 2.52 3.17
N ALA A 34 6.63 3.25 2.77
CA ALA A 34 5.70 2.81 1.72
C ALA A 34 6.43 2.58 0.40
N ARG A 35 7.31 3.51 0.01
CA ARG A 35 8.15 3.36 -1.19
C ARG A 35 9.08 2.15 -1.08
N ALA A 36 9.77 1.98 0.04
CA ALA A 36 10.65 0.84 0.25
C ALA A 36 9.92 -0.51 0.14
N MET A 37 8.70 -0.61 0.65
CA MET A 37 7.85 -1.79 0.51
C MET A 37 7.40 -2.01 -0.94
N ASN A 38 6.93 -0.96 -1.62
CA ASN A 38 6.52 -1.05 -3.02
C ASN A 38 7.67 -1.46 -3.93
N ASP A 39 8.85 -0.88 -3.73
CA ASP A 39 10.05 -1.21 -4.53
C ASP A 39 10.45 -2.68 -4.29
N ALA A 40 10.34 -3.17 -3.06
CA ALA A 40 10.61 -4.59 -2.74
C ALA A 40 9.61 -5.53 -3.42
N ILE A 41 8.32 -5.17 -3.45
CA ILE A 41 7.31 -5.96 -4.15
C ILE A 41 7.62 -5.99 -5.66
N MET A 42 7.87 -4.84 -6.27
CA MET A 42 8.11 -4.74 -7.71
C MET A 42 9.35 -5.49 -8.16
N GLU A 43 10.43 -5.44 -7.36
CA GLU A 43 11.67 -6.18 -7.64
C GLU A 43 11.45 -7.69 -7.62
N ILE A 44 10.86 -8.23 -6.55
CA ILE A 44 10.65 -9.68 -6.41
C ILE A 44 9.63 -10.20 -7.43
N VAL A 45 8.55 -9.44 -7.68
CA VAL A 45 7.54 -9.82 -8.68
C VAL A 45 8.13 -9.81 -10.09
N ALA A 46 9.05 -8.90 -10.40
CA ALA A 46 9.71 -8.85 -11.70
C ALA A 46 10.72 -10.01 -11.90
N GLU A 47 11.33 -10.51 -10.83
CA GLU A 47 12.21 -11.68 -10.87
C GLU A 47 11.44 -13.01 -10.99
N GLU A 48 10.21 -13.05 -10.48
CA GLU A 48 9.36 -14.24 -10.54
C GLU A 48 8.94 -14.52 -11.99
N SER A 49 9.61 -15.50 -12.60
CA SER A 49 9.35 -15.94 -13.97
C SER A 49 8.29 -17.04 -14.06
N GLY A 50 7.77 -17.50 -12.92
CA GLY A 50 6.90 -18.65 -12.81
C GLY A 50 5.41 -18.31 -12.93
N GLU A 51 4.64 -19.24 -13.51
CA GLU A 51 3.19 -19.18 -13.47
C GLU A 51 2.71 -19.33 -12.01
N LEU A 52 2.08 -18.28 -11.47
CA LEU A 52 1.52 -18.22 -10.10
C LEU A 52 0.12 -18.85 -10.03
N ILE A 53 -0.59 -18.89 -11.16
CA ILE A 53 -1.95 -19.43 -11.28
C ILE A 53 -1.98 -20.38 -12.45
N ARG A 54 -2.31 -21.64 -12.20
CA ARG A 54 -2.60 -22.63 -13.24
C ARG A 54 -4.07 -22.58 -13.59
N VAL A 55 -4.35 -22.44 -14.89
CA VAL A 55 -5.70 -22.46 -15.44
C VAL A 55 -5.96 -23.85 -16.03
N TYR A 56 -7.06 -24.47 -15.63
CA TYR A 56 -7.54 -25.72 -16.21
C TYR A 56 -8.79 -25.43 -17.02
N GLU A 57 -8.69 -25.67 -18.32
CA GLU A 57 -9.72 -25.40 -19.31
C GLU A 57 -10.00 -26.64 -20.17
N ASN A 58 -11.24 -26.75 -20.62
CA ASN A 58 -11.63 -27.58 -21.76
C ASN A 58 -11.99 -26.65 -22.94
N ASP A 59 -12.23 -27.20 -24.13
CA ASP A 59 -12.51 -26.48 -25.39
C ASP A 59 -13.55 -25.35 -25.32
N THR A 60 -14.40 -25.32 -24.29
CA THR A 60 -15.46 -24.31 -24.12
C THR A 60 -15.50 -23.62 -22.76
N ARG A 61 -14.82 -24.12 -21.71
CA ARG A 61 -14.99 -23.59 -20.34
C ARG A 61 -13.75 -23.78 -19.45
N VAL A 62 -13.42 -22.75 -18.68
CA VAL A 62 -12.51 -22.83 -17.53
C VAL A 62 -13.25 -23.47 -16.36
N TYR A 63 -12.72 -24.56 -15.80
CA TYR A 63 -13.36 -25.27 -14.69
C TYR A 63 -12.56 -25.23 -13.38
N LEU A 64 -11.28 -24.86 -13.42
CA LEU A 64 -10.47 -24.70 -12.21
C LEU A 64 -9.37 -23.64 -12.40
N LEU A 65 -9.25 -22.77 -11.41
CA LEU A 65 -8.11 -21.87 -11.21
C LEU A 65 -7.38 -22.32 -9.95
N GLN A 66 -6.12 -22.69 -10.08
CA GLN A 66 -5.30 -23.14 -8.97
C GLN A 66 -4.11 -22.21 -8.77
N ALA A 67 -4.12 -21.46 -7.66
CA ALA A 67 -2.97 -20.68 -7.24
C ALA A 67 -1.90 -21.58 -6.58
N ASP A 68 -0.63 -21.37 -6.92
CA ASP A 68 0.49 -22.06 -6.28
C ASP A 68 0.80 -21.41 -4.92
N GLY A 69 0.17 -21.92 -3.86
CA GLY A 69 0.37 -21.41 -2.50
C GLY A 69 1.83 -21.49 -2.01
N GLY A 70 2.62 -22.44 -2.50
CA GLY A 70 4.04 -22.56 -2.16
C GLY A 70 4.85 -21.40 -2.70
N LYS A 71 4.69 -21.09 -3.99
CA LYS A 71 5.32 -19.94 -4.64
C LYS A 71 4.84 -18.62 -4.06
N LEU A 72 3.52 -18.46 -3.85
CA LEU A 72 2.96 -17.27 -3.25
C LEU A 72 3.58 -17.02 -1.87
N ASN A 73 3.60 -18.02 -0.99
CA ASN A 73 4.19 -17.86 0.34
C ASN A 73 5.69 -17.55 0.30
N ALA A 74 6.44 -18.19 -0.60
CA ALA A 74 7.87 -17.89 -0.80
C ALA A 74 8.08 -16.44 -1.25
N MET A 75 7.28 -15.97 -2.21
CA MET A 75 7.30 -14.59 -2.69
C MET A 75 6.94 -13.60 -1.59
N ALA A 76 5.91 -13.88 -0.79
CA ALA A 76 5.54 -13.04 0.36
C ALA A 76 6.68 -12.90 1.36
N ALA A 77 7.33 -14.01 1.72
CA ALA A 77 8.47 -14.01 2.63
C ALA A 77 9.65 -13.22 2.06
N ALA A 78 9.95 -13.39 0.76
CA ALA A 78 10.99 -12.64 0.06
C ALA A 78 10.71 -11.13 0.06
N CYS A 79 9.50 -10.73 -0.33
CA CYS A 79 9.05 -9.34 -0.30
C CYS A 79 9.14 -8.73 1.10
N ALA A 80 8.67 -9.43 2.14
CA ALA A 80 8.72 -8.96 3.52
C ALA A 80 10.18 -8.75 4.00
N ASN A 81 11.06 -9.70 3.71
CA ASN A 81 12.47 -9.63 4.09
C ASN A 81 13.19 -8.49 3.35
N ALA A 82 12.99 -8.37 2.03
CA ALA A 82 13.58 -7.32 1.21
C ALA A 82 13.09 -5.93 1.67
N ALA A 83 11.79 -5.78 1.90
CA ALA A 83 11.21 -4.55 2.43
C ALA A 83 11.79 -4.19 3.80
N GLN A 84 11.91 -5.17 4.71
CA GLN A 84 12.50 -4.96 6.03
C GLN A 84 13.94 -4.43 5.94
N GLN A 85 14.78 -5.07 5.11
CA GLN A 85 16.17 -4.65 4.92
C GLN A 85 16.27 -3.24 4.34
N ARG A 86 15.43 -2.91 3.35
CA ARG A 86 15.36 -1.56 2.76
C ARG A 86 14.95 -0.51 3.80
N ILE A 87 13.93 -0.80 4.62
CA ILE A 87 13.49 0.11 5.69
C ILE A 87 14.60 0.32 6.72
N VAL A 88 15.33 -0.73 7.12
CA VAL A 88 16.47 -0.59 8.05
C VAL A 88 17.56 0.29 7.46
N SER A 89 17.99 0.02 6.22
CA SER A 89 19.04 0.79 5.54
C SER A 89 18.67 2.28 5.40
N LEU A 90 17.43 2.58 5.00
CA LEU A 90 16.94 3.96 4.89
C LEU A 90 16.77 4.62 6.27
N GLY A 91 16.41 3.83 7.28
CA GLY A 91 16.30 4.26 8.67
C GLY A 91 17.63 4.70 9.27
N ASP A 92 18.71 3.96 8.96
CA ASP A 92 20.08 4.23 9.40
C ASP A 92 20.68 5.47 8.73
N GLN A 93 20.40 5.68 7.44
CA GLN A 93 20.73 6.92 6.72
C GLN A 93 20.01 8.13 7.33
N GLY A 94 18.78 7.91 7.80
CA GLY A 94 17.94 8.93 8.42
C GLY A 94 17.34 9.91 7.42
N VAL A 95 16.31 10.60 7.88
CA VAL A 95 15.58 11.62 7.12
C VAL A 95 15.99 12.98 7.61
N THR A 96 16.41 13.85 6.70
CA THR A 96 16.77 15.21 7.05
C THR A 96 15.63 16.18 6.81
N VAL A 97 15.33 16.99 7.82
CA VAL A 97 14.30 18.04 7.78
C VAL A 97 14.93 19.39 8.15
N PRO A 98 14.79 20.45 7.34
CA PRO A 98 15.25 21.78 7.70
C PRO A 98 14.48 22.34 8.91
N PHE A 99 15.19 22.91 9.89
CA PHE A 99 14.58 23.50 11.08
C PHE A 99 13.54 24.58 10.74
N GLY A 100 13.78 25.37 9.69
CA GLY A 100 12.82 26.35 9.23
C GLY A 100 11.50 25.75 8.75
N THR A 101 11.50 24.52 8.21
CA THR A 101 10.27 23.77 7.91
C THR A 101 9.56 23.31 9.19
N VAL A 102 10.31 22.90 10.21
CA VAL A 102 9.76 22.49 11.52
C VAL A 102 9.15 23.68 12.27
N SER A 103 9.72 24.88 12.10
CA SER A 103 9.25 26.09 12.77
C SER A 103 7.83 26.51 12.40
N GLY A 104 7.29 26.01 11.28
CA GLY A 104 5.96 26.38 10.77
C GLY A 104 5.88 27.78 10.17
N ILE A 105 6.99 28.54 10.11
CA ILE A 105 7.03 29.88 9.55
C ILE A 105 7.26 29.80 8.03
N PRO A 106 6.32 30.24 7.18
CA PRO A 106 6.41 30.06 5.73
C PRO A 106 7.69 30.63 5.10
N ILE A 107 8.16 31.80 5.57
CA ILE A 107 9.37 32.44 5.01
C ILE A 107 10.68 31.71 5.37
N LEU A 108 10.64 30.84 6.39
CA LEU A 108 11.78 30.04 6.83
C LEU A 108 11.72 28.61 6.27
N ALA A 109 10.65 28.21 5.58
CA ALA A 109 10.53 26.88 5.01
C ALA A 109 11.76 26.54 4.13
N GLY A 110 12.33 25.36 4.35
CA GLY A 110 13.53 24.91 3.62
C GLY A 110 14.86 25.53 4.07
N LYS A 111 14.85 26.50 4.99
CA LYS A 111 16.07 27.17 5.48
C LYS A 111 16.50 26.69 6.86
N GLY A 112 17.76 26.98 7.20
CA GLY A 112 18.32 26.72 8.52
C GLY A 112 19.00 25.36 8.67
N PRO A 113 19.44 25.02 9.89
CA PRO A 113 20.14 23.78 10.18
C PRO A 113 19.25 22.56 9.92
N LYS A 114 19.89 21.49 9.48
CA LYS A 114 19.26 20.23 9.10
C LYS A 114 19.11 19.33 10.34
N LEU A 115 17.89 18.98 10.69
CA LEU A 115 17.56 18.02 11.74
C LEU A 115 17.45 16.62 11.13
N THR A 116 18.33 15.70 11.52
CA THR A 116 18.30 14.31 11.07
C THR A 116 17.45 13.46 12.02
N LEU A 117 16.41 12.85 11.47
CA LEU A 117 15.49 11.96 12.16
C LEU A 117 15.82 10.52 11.79
N ARG A 118 15.94 9.66 12.79
CA ARG A 118 16.14 8.22 12.58
C ARG A 118 14.85 7.47 12.80
N PHE A 119 14.69 6.38 12.07
CA PHE A 119 13.56 5.49 12.23
C PHE A 119 14.01 4.05 12.04
N THR A 120 13.27 3.10 12.60
CA THR A 120 13.59 1.69 12.51
C THR A 120 12.30 0.87 12.53
N PRO A 121 12.24 -0.32 11.90
CA PRO A 121 11.12 -1.22 12.09
C PRO A 121 10.93 -1.56 13.58
N ALA A 122 9.69 -1.49 14.05
CA ALA A 122 9.30 -1.89 15.39
C ALA A 122 8.99 -3.41 15.49
N GLY A 123 9.34 -4.18 14.46
CA GLY A 123 9.08 -5.61 14.30
C GLY A 123 9.34 -6.05 12.86
N ALA A 124 9.08 -7.33 12.59
CA ALA A 124 9.13 -7.86 11.22
C ALA A 124 8.03 -7.23 10.35
N VAL A 125 8.30 -7.09 9.06
CA VAL A 125 7.28 -6.71 8.07
C VAL A 125 6.35 -7.91 7.89
N ALA A 126 5.05 -7.71 8.06
CA ALA A 126 4.05 -8.74 7.81
C ALA A 126 3.66 -8.74 6.33
N SER A 127 3.49 -9.91 5.75
CA SER A 127 3.00 -10.11 4.38
C SER A 127 1.73 -10.95 4.38
N THR A 128 0.70 -10.50 3.67
CA THR A 128 -0.55 -11.23 3.49
C THR A 128 -0.97 -11.19 2.03
N PHE A 129 -1.62 -12.24 1.53
CA PHE A 129 -2.29 -12.20 0.24
C PHE A 129 -3.80 -12.08 0.41
N SER A 130 -4.43 -11.42 -0.54
CA SER A 130 -5.86 -11.45 -0.76
C SER A 130 -6.14 -11.93 -2.18
N SER A 131 -7.24 -12.66 -2.36
CA SER A 131 -7.73 -13.13 -3.65
C SER A 131 -9.18 -12.69 -3.80
N GLU A 132 -9.52 -12.02 -4.90
CA GLU A 132 -10.86 -11.53 -5.17
C GLU A 132 -11.35 -11.93 -6.57
N PHE A 133 -12.66 -12.16 -6.69
CA PHE A 133 -13.34 -12.33 -7.97
C PHE A 133 -14.33 -11.17 -8.14
N THR A 134 -14.20 -10.42 -9.22
CA THR A 134 -15.01 -9.22 -9.51
C THR A 134 -15.57 -9.30 -10.93
N SER A 135 -16.72 -8.65 -11.18
CA SER A 135 -17.24 -8.54 -12.55
C SER A 135 -16.36 -7.59 -13.38
N ALA A 136 -15.98 -8.00 -14.59
CA ALA A 136 -15.13 -7.22 -15.50
C ALA A 136 -15.82 -6.85 -16.83
N GLY A 137 -17.07 -7.25 -17.01
CA GLY A 137 -17.83 -7.02 -18.24
C GLY A 137 -18.99 -8.01 -18.41
N ILE A 138 -19.59 -8.02 -19.60
CA ILE A 138 -20.64 -8.98 -19.96
C ILE A 138 -20.04 -10.39 -19.95
N ASN A 139 -20.48 -11.22 -19.00
CA ASN A 139 -20.00 -12.58 -18.77
C ASN A 139 -18.48 -12.68 -18.57
N GLN A 140 -17.89 -11.68 -17.93
CA GLN A 140 -16.46 -11.69 -17.59
C GLN A 140 -16.27 -11.57 -16.09
N THR A 141 -15.48 -12.48 -15.51
CA THR A 141 -15.07 -12.43 -14.11
C THR A 141 -13.57 -12.20 -14.04
N ARG A 142 -13.14 -11.10 -13.43
CA ARG A 142 -11.74 -10.83 -13.10
C ARG A 142 -11.40 -11.50 -11.79
N HIS A 143 -10.41 -12.38 -11.84
CA HIS A 143 -9.74 -12.93 -10.66
C HIS A 143 -8.45 -12.16 -10.41
N ARG A 144 -8.25 -11.67 -9.19
CA ARG A 144 -7.07 -10.89 -8.82
C ARG A 144 -6.47 -11.41 -7.53
N ILE A 145 -5.13 -11.50 -7.50
CA ILE A 145 -4.37 -11.78 -6.29
C ILE A 145 -3.52 -10.53 -5.97
N ASN A 146 -3.69 -10.01 -4.76
CA ASN A 146 -2.89 -8.90 -4.25
C ASN A 146 -1.98 -9.36 -3.13
N ILE A 147 -0.78 -8.79 -3.06
CA ILE A 147 0.09 -8.84 -1.90
C ILE A 147 -0.07 -7.55 -1.10
N CYS A 148 -0.20 -7.67 0.21
CA CYS A 148 -0.20 -6.55 1.14
C CYS A 148 0.94 -6.73 2.15
N LEU A 149 1.85 -5.77 2.18
CA LEU A 149 2.88 -5.65 3.20
C LEU A 149 2.45 -4.63 4.26
N THR A 150 2.60 -5.00 5.52
CA THR A 150 2.34 -4.13 6.67
C THR A 150 3.60 -4.01 7.53
N ALA A 151 4.13 -2.79 7.64
CA ALA A 151 5.28 -2.48 8.47
C ALA A 151 4.88 -1.61 9.66
N SER A 152 5.31 -1.99 10.86
CA SER A 152 5.30 -1.08 12.01
C SER A 152 6.65 -0.38 12.10
N VAL A 153 6.69 0.95 12.03
CA VAL A 153 7.91 1.75 12.07
C VAL A 153 7.92 2.63 13.32
N ARG A 154 9.05 2.70 14.01
CA ARG A 154 9.28 3.61 15.14
C ARG A 154 10.17 4.75 14.70
N VAL A 155 9.66 5.97 14.81
CA VAL A 155 10.40 7.21 14.54
C VAL A 155 10.90 7.78 15.86
N VAL A 156 12.19 8.11 15.92
CA VAL A 156 12.82 8.71 17.10
C VAL A 156 12.86 10.22 16.90
N LEU A 157 12.13 10.94 17.75
CA LEU A 157 12.08 12.40 17.77
C LEU A 157 12.74 12.93 19.05
N PRO A 158 13.18 14.20 19.08
CA PRO A 158 13.64 14.83 20.31
C PRO A 158 12.52 14.85 21.37
N GLY A 159 12.69 14.08 22.44
CA GLY A 159 11.77 14.03 23.58
C GLY A 159 10.58 13.07 23.44
N GLU A 160 10.44 12.34 22.33
CA GLU A 160 9.40 11.33 22.15
C GLU A 160 9.73 10.31 21.05
N ALA A 161 9.06 9.15 21.08
CA ALA A 161 9.09 8.18 19.98
C ALA A 161 7.68 7.92 19.48
N VAL A 162 7.52 7.85 18.17
CA VAL A 162 6.21 7.70 17.50
C VAL A 162 6.19 6.37 16.77
N LYS A 163 5.11 5.60 16.95
CA LYS A 163 4.89 4.35 16.20
C LYS A 163 3.93 4.63 15.06
N LEU A 164 4.30 4.20 13.85
CA LEU A 164 3.53 4.33 12.62
C LEU A 164 3.27 2.94 12.06
N VAL A 165 2.11 2.75 11.42
CA VAL A 165 1.78 1.54 10.68
C VAL A 165 1.62 1.92 9.23
N VAL A 166 2.46 1.38 8.37
CA VAL A 166 2.50 1.68 6.94
C VAL A 166 2.08 0.44 6.19
N ARG A 167 1.25 0.62 5.16
CA ARG A 167 0.79 -0.46 4.28
C ARG A 167 1.17 -0.17 2.84
N ALA A 168 1.55 -1.22 2.13
CA ALA A 168 1.80 -1.20 0.70
C ALA A 168 1.09 -2.40 0.08
N GLU A 169 0.33 -2.18 -0.99
CA GLU A 169 -0.42 -3.22 -1.69
C GLU A 169 -0.09 -3.17 -3.18
N ALA A 170 0.08 -4.34 -3.79
CA ALA A 170 0.22 -4.46 -5.23
C ALA A 170 -0.48 -5.72 -5.73
N THR A 171 -0.99 -5.64 -6.96
CA THR A 171 -1.51 -6.80 -7.68
C THR A 171 -0.35 -7.58 -8.28
N ILE A 172 -0.32 -8.88 -7.96
CA ILE A 172 0.77 -9.79 -8.39
C ILE A 172 0.33 -10.76 -9.49
N ALA A 173 -0.98 -11.00 -9.61
CA ALA A 173 -1.55 -11.82 -10.66
C ALA A 173 -2.99 -11.38 -10.91
N GLU A 174 -3.37 -11.31 -12.19
CA GLU A 174 -4.74 -10.99 -12.61
C GLU A 174 -5.09 -11.84 -13.83
N ASN A 175 -6.27 -12.48 -13.80
CA ASN A 175 -6.83 -13.26 -14.89
C ASN A 175 -8.25 -12.81 -15.19
N ILE A 176 -8.65 -12.82 -16.47
CA ILE A 176 -10.02 -12.58 -16.90
C ILE A 176 -10.60 -13.90 -17.38
N ILE A 177 -11.64 -14.36 -16.69
CA ILE A 177 -12.41 -15.55 -17.04
C ILE A 177 -13.56 -15.08 -17.94
N VAL A 178 -13.56 -15.52 -19.19
CA VAL A 178 -14.64 -15.26 -20.14
C VAL A 178 -15.63 -16.43 -20.08
N GLY A 179 -16.88 -16.13 -19.78
CA GLY A 179 -17.99 -17.07 -19.85
C GLY A 179 -18.80 -16.89 -21.14
N ASP A 180 -19.67 -17.87 -21.42
CA ASP A 180 -20.57 -17.82 -22.56
C ASP A 180 -21.48 -16.59 -22.50
N VAL A 181 -21.59 -15.86 -23.62
CA VAL A 181 -22.56 -14.77 -23.74
C VAL A 181 -23.93 -15.36 -24.11
N PRO A 182 -25.01 -15.12 -23.32
CA PRO A 182 -26.34 -15.58 -23.69
C PRO A 182 -26.73 -15.01 -25.06
N ASN A 183 -27.26 -15.86 -25.94
CA ASN A 183 -27.70 -15.46 -27.30
C ASN A 183 -28.86 -14.45 -27.29
N ALA A 184 -29.50 -14.19 -26.14
CA ALA A 184 -30.55 -13.20 -25.98
C ALA A 184 -30.40 -12.46 -24.65
N TYR A 185 -30.37 -11.13 -24.71
CA TYR A 185 -30.53 -10.24 -23.55
C TYR A 185 -31.85 -9.47 -23.74
N THR A 186 -32.94 -10.01 -23.23
CA THR A 186 -34.23 -9.30 -23.15
C THR A 186 -34.30 -8.57 -21.82
N ASN A 187 -34.09 -7.25 -21.86
CA ASN A 187 -34.41 -6.38 -20.73
C ASN A 187 -35.92 -6.20 -20.70
N VAL A 188 -36.63 -7.09 -20.01
CA VAL A 188 -38.08 -7.02 -19.88
C VAL A 188 -38.41 -5.93 -18.85
N ALA A 189 -38.45 -4.69 -19.30
CA ALA A 189 -38.81 -3.54 -18.46
C ALA A 189 -40.34 -3.33 -18.36
N ASN A 190 -41.13 -3.98 -19.23
CA ASN A 190 -42.59 -3.89 -19.25
C ASN A 190 -43.24 -5.27 -19.45
N GLU A 191 -44.31 -5.56 -18.69
CA GLU A 191 -45.09 -6.81 -18.75
C GLU A 191 -45.78 -7.03 -20.11
N GLU A 192 -45.98 -5.98 -20.91
CA GLU A 192 -46.60 -6.06 -22.24
C GLU A 192 -45.71 -6.79 -23.27
N ASP A 193 -44.38 -6.73 -23.13
CA ASP A 193 -43.44 -7.43 -24.02
C ASP A 193 -43.34 -8.94 -23.73
N MET A 194 -43.85 -9.41 -22.59
CA MET A 194 -43.89 -10.84 -22.27
C MET A 194 -44.99 -11.59 -23.02
N LEU A 195 -46.10 -10.92 -23.35
CA LEU A 195 -47.26 -11.57 -23.98
C LEU A 195 -47.06 -11.91 -25.47
N ASN A 196 -46.04 -11.34 -26.11
CA ASN A 196 -45.71 -11.58 -27.53
C ASN A 196 -44.72 -12.74 -27.76
N LEU A 197 -44.34 -13.47 -26.71
CA LEU A 197 -43.38 -14.58 -26.79
C LEU A 197 -44.01 -15.97 -26.71
N LEU A 198 -45.34 -16.06 -26.66
CA LEU A 198 -46.05 -17.31 -26.90
C LEU A 198 -46.34 -17.43 -28.40
N PRO A 199 -45.93 -18.53 -29.07
CA PRO A 199 -46.31 -18.73 -30.46
C PRO A 199 -47.84 -18.82 -30.54
N SER A 200 -48.44 -17.92 -31.32
CA SER A 200 -49.82 -18.10 -31.79
C SER A 200 -49.79 -19.15 -32.89
N GLU A 201 -50.20 -20.37 -32.52
CA GLU A 201 -50.39 -21.61 -33.31
C GLU A 201 -49.40 -21.93 -34.45
#